data_AF-W9VSW0-F1
#
_entry.id   AF-W9VSW0-F1
#
_cell.length_a   1.000
_cell.length_b   1.000
_cell.length_c   1.000
_cell.angle_alpha   90.00
_cell.angle_beta   90.00
_cell.angle_gamma   90.00
#
_symmetry.space_group_name_H-M   'P 1'
#
loop_
_entity.id
_entity.type
_entity.pdbx_description
1 polymer ?
#
loop_
_entity_poly.entity_id
_entity_poly.type
_entity_poly.pdbx_seq_one_letter_code
_entity_poly.pdbx_strand_id
1 'polypeptide(L)'
;MTVEYIWPGTCPPGVSAKRLKSLWFVRGQTLHVESNEAVDADEIPIIDVAGIYSDKLKDRQAVADKVREAAHRIGFFYVINHGFDVKLTDGVFEQAKRFFKLPMEKKLVVDTTSCPRRT
;
A
#
# COMPACT_ATOMS: atom_id res chain seq x y z
N MET A 1 -14.04 -34.09 0.31
CA MET A 1 -12.89 -33.26 0.73
C MET A 1 -12.06 -32.98 -0.52
N THR A 2 -12.48 -31.99 -1.30
CA THR A 2 -11.69 -31.38 -2.40
C THR A 2 -12.40 -30.09 -2.79
N VAL A 3 -11.73 -28.96 -2.61
CA VAL A 3 -12.15 -27.63 -3.09
C VAL A 3 -11.40 -27.41 -4.40
N GLU A 4 -12.13 -27.27 -5.51
CA GLU A 4 -11.55 -26.90 -6.80
C GLU A 4 -11.30 -25.39 -6.83
N TYR A 5 -10.03 -24.99 -6.97
CA TYR A 5 -9.61 -23.63 -7.22
C TYR A 5 -9.33 -23.51 -8.73
N ILE A 6 -10.27 -22.94 -9.48
CA ILE A 6 -10.09 -22.69 -10.92
C ILE A 6 -9.33 -21.36 -11.06
N TRP A 7 -8.03 -21.45 -11.32
CA TRP A 7 -7.28 -20.37 -11.96
C TRP A 7 -6.55 -20.91 -13.20
N PRO A 8 -7.00 -20.58 -14.42
CA PRO A 8 -6.20 -20.79 -15.60
C PRO A 8 -5.91 -19.43 -16.24
N GLY A 9 -4.81 -18.82 -15.81
CA GLY A 9 -4.30 -17.56 -16.34
C GLY A 9 -3.29 -17.72 -17.48
N THR A 10 -3.57 -18.54 -18.50
CA THR A 10 -2.79 -18.51 -19.74
C THR A 10 -3.57 -17.78 -20.81
N CYS A 11 -3.12 -16.56 -21.15
CA CYS A 11 -3.62 -15.82 -22.30
C CYS A 11 -3.18 -16.51 -23.61
N PRO A 12 -4.08 -16.75 -24.57
CA PRO A 12 -3.69 -17.23 -25.89
C PRO A 12 -2.92 -16.14 -26.66
N PRO A 13 -1.93 -16.52 -27.50
CA PRO A 13 -1.09 -15.56 -28.21
C PRO A 13 -1.90 -14.81 -29.27
N GLY A 14 -1.97 -13.49 -29.15
CA GLY A 14 -2.58 -12.58 -30.13
C GLY A 14 -3.54 -11.52 -29.58
N VAL A 15 -3.90 -11.57 -28.29
CA VAL A 15 -4.84 -10.59 -27.69
C VAL A 15 -4.07 -9.53 -26.90
N SER A 16 -4.01 -8.31 -27.45
CA SER A 16 -3.52 -7.13 -26.75
C SER A 16 -4.43 -6.81 -25.56
N ALA A 17 -3.87 -6.84 -24.35
CA ALA A 17 -4.55 -6.47 -23.12
C ALA A 17 -4.77 -4.95 -23.07
N LYS A 18 -5.74 -4.45 -23.84
CA LYS A 18 -6.27 -3.10 -23.66
C LYS A 18 -7.78 -3.18 -23.43
N ARG A 19 -8.14 -2.75 -22.21
CA ARG A 19 -9.38 -2.02 -21.84
C ARG A 19 -10.54 -2.83 -21.23
N LEU A 20 -10.97 -2.38 -20.05
CA LEU A 20 -12.40 -2.20 -19.71
C LEU A 20 -12.54 -0.84 -18.98
N LYS A 21 -13.25 0.12 -19.58
CA LYS A 21 -13.43 1.52 -19.08
C LYS A 21 -14.91 1.87 -18.81
N SER A 22 -15.73 0.93 -18.33
CA SER A 22 -17.07 1.23 -17.83
C SER A 22 -17.70 0.06 -17.08
N LEU A 23 -18.42 0.36 -15.99
CA LEU A 23 -19.30 -0.57 -15.28
C LEU A 23 -20.73 -0.01 -15.33
N TRP A 24 -21.71 -0.84 -15.68
CA TRP A 24 -23.10 -0.42 -15.86
C TRP A 24 -23.85 -0.47 -14.52
N PHE A 25 -24.51 0.63 -14.13
CA PHE A 25 -25.46 0.68 -13.01
C PHE A 25 -26.87 1.04 -13.48
N VAL A 26 -27.88 0.55 -12.75
CA VAL A 26 -29.32 0.46 -13.13
C VAL A 26 -30.06 1.83 -13.19
N ARG A 27 -29.36 2.97 -13.31
CA ARG A 27 -29.98 4.31 -13.29
C ARG A 27 -29.42 5.32 -14.31
N GLY A 28 -28.78 4.84 -15.39
CA GLY A 28 -28.43 5.70 -16.53
C GLY A 28 -27.33 6.74 -16.27
N GLN A 29 -26.64 6.67 -15.12
CA GLN A 29 -25.46 7.47 -14.85
C GLN A 29 -24.21 6.69 -15.23
N THR A 30 -23.54 7.14 -16.29
CA THR A 30 -22.24 6.61 -16.71
C THR A 30 -21.15 7.29 -15.88
N LEU A 31 -20.57 6.58 -14.91
CA LEU A 31 -19.35 7.02 -14.25
C LEU A 31 -18.17 6.78 -15.20
N HIS A 32 -17.65 7.87 -15.77
CA HIS A 32 -16.32 7.86 -16.36
C HIS A 32 -15.29 7.78 -15.23
N VAL A 33 -14.85 6.57 -14.93
CA VAL A 33 -13.68 6.37 -14.06
C VAL A 33 -12.45 6.64 -14.91
N GLU A 34 -11.90 7.85 -14.78
CA GLU A 34 -10.52 8.10 -15.15
C GLU A 34 -9.66 7.38 -14.10
N SER A 35 -9.32 6.13 -14.38
CA SER A 35 -8.23 5.47 -13.65
C SER A 35 -7.00 6.35 -13.85
N ASN A 36 -6.42 6.88 -12.76
CA ASN A 36 -5.19 7.66 -12.82
C ASN A 36 -4.19 6.97 -13.75
N GLU A 37 -3.57 7.76 -14.63
CA GLU A 37 -2.44 7.27 -15.40
C GLU A 37 -1.40 6.71 -14.42
N ALA A 38 -0.94 5.48 -14.67
CA ALA A 38 0.12 4.90 -13.87
C ALA A 38 1.35 5.81 -14.01
N VAL A 39 1.77 6.41 -12.91
CA VAL A 39 3.02 7.17 -12.88
C VAL A 39 4.14 6.15 -13.11
N ASP A 40 5.01 6.38 -14.09
CA ASP A 40 6.18 5.53 -14.30
C ASP A 40 6.96 5.43 -12.98
N ALA A 41 7.24 4.20 -12.55
CA ALA A 41 7.80 3.88 -11.24
C ALA A 41 9.25 4.33 -11.05
N ASP A 42 9.85 4.94 -12.08
CA ASP A 42 11.28 5.23 -12.18
C ASP A 42 11.76 6.37 -11.25
N GLU A 43 10.87 7.04 -10.52
CA GLU A 43 11.30 8.06 -9.54
C GLU A 43 10.35 8.19 -8.34
N ILE A 44 10.24 7.12 -7.53
CA ILE A 44 9.59 7.22 -6.22
C ILE A 44 10.41 8.19 -5.35
N PRO A 45 9.84 9.32 -4.91
CA PRO A 45 10.60 10.35 -4.22
C PRO A 45 11.07 9.84 -2.86
N ILE A 46 12.34 10.13 -2.56
CA ILE A 46 12.94 9.91 -1.24
C ILE A 46 12.91 11.24 -0.49
N ILE A 47 12.20 11.29 0.63
CA ILE A 47 12.02 12.49 1.45
C ILE A 47 12.87 12.36 2.71
N ASP A 48 13.76 13.33 2.91
CA ASP A 48 14.45 13.52 4.18
C ASP A 48 13.53 14.24 5.17
N VAL A 49 13.16 13.56 6.26
CA VAL A 49 12.28 14.09 7.29
C VAL A 49 13.01 14.59 8.53
N ALA A 50 14.35 14.64 8.53
CA ALA A 50 15.12 15.17 9.64
C ALA A 50 14.65 16.57 10.06
N GLY A 51 14.22 17.40 9.10
CA GLY A 51 13.70 18.75 9.32
C GLY A 51 12.42 18.83 10.15
N ILE A 52 11.67 17.73 10.33
CA ILE A 52 10.48 17.69 11.21
C ILE A 52 10.88 17.93 12.68
N TYR A 53 12.09 17.52 13.06
CA TYR A 53 12.60 17.65 14.43
C TYR A 53 13.30 19.01 14.69
N SER A 54 13.43 19.88 13.68
CA SER A 54 14.04 21.21 13.84
C SER A 54 13.18 22.12 14.72
N ASP A 55 13.76 23.02 15.50
CA ASP A 55 13.01 24.02 16.29
C ASP A 55 12.35 25.11 15.42
N LYS A 56 12.81 25.27 14.17
CA LYS A 56 12.31 26.31 13.26
C LYS A 56 11.08 25.81 12.51
N LEU A 57 9.98 26.55 12.62
CA LEU A 57 8.73 26.27 11.89
C LEU A 57 8.94 26.17 10.36
N LYS A 58 9.82 27.01 9.80
CA LYS A 58 10.11 27.03 8.36
C LYS A 58 10.67 25.70 7.86
N ASP A 59 11.52 25.04 8.65
CA ASP A 59 12.15 23.77 8.27
C ASP A 59 11.11 22.63 8.29
N ARG A 60 10.21 22.65 9.29
CA ARG A 60 9.09 21.70 9.37
C ARG A 60 8.11 21.88 8.21
N GLN A 61 7.80 23.12 7.86
CA GLN A 61 6.91 23.44 6.73
C GLN A 61 7.50 22.95 5.41
N ALA A 62 8.81 23.16 5.18
CA ALA A 62 9.47 22.69 3.97
C ALA A 62 9.41 21.16 3.80
N VAL A 63 9.48 20.39 4.89
CA VAL A 63 9.27 18.93 4.84
C VAL A 63 7.80 18.59 4.56
N ALA A 64 6.87 19.27 5.24
CA ALA A 64 5.44 19.05 5.04
C ALA A 64 5.01 19.31 3.58
N ASP A 65 5.53 20.35 2.96
CA ASP A 65 5.25 20.68 1.56
C ASP A 65 5.73 19.56 0.62
N LYS A 66 6.93 19.01 0.85
CA LYS A 66 7.46 17.87 0.07
C LYS A 66 6.59 16.62 0.22
N VAL A 67 6.16 16.32 1.45
CA VAL A 67 5.28 15.18 1.73
C VAL A 67 3.93 15.37 1.04
N ARG A 68 3.37 16.58 1.12
CA ARG A 68 2.11 16.93 0.45
C ARG A 68 2.21 16.72 -1.06
N GLU A 69 3.23 17.24 -1.71
CA GLU A 69 3.42 17.08 -3.16
C GLU A 69 3.59 15.61 -3.56
N ALA A 70 4.40 14.84 -2.83
CA ALA A 70 4.59 13.41 -3.11
C ALA A 70 3.29 12.60 -2.93
N ALA A 71 2.52 12.90 -1.87
CA ALA A 71 1.24 12.26 -1.60
C ALA A 71 0.17 12.60 -2.65
N HIS A 72 0.12 13.84 -3.14
CA HIS A 72 -0.84 14.22 -4.18
C HIS A 72 -0.47 13.72 -5.57
N ARG A 73 0.82 13.64 -5.89
CA ARG A 73 1.28 13.25 -7.23
C ARG A 73 1.32 11.73 -7.42
N ILE A 74 1.95 11.01 -6.49
CA ILE A 74 2.18 9.56 -6.59
C ILE A 74 1.33 8.79 -5.58
N GLY A 75 1.13 9.36 -4.38
CA GLY A 75 0.50 8.66 -3.26
C GLY A 75 1.43 7.70 -2.52
N PHE A 76 2.71 7.66 -2.90
CA PHE A 76 3.74 6.82 -2.28
C PHE A 76 5.11 7.50 -2.31
N PHE A 77 5.91 7.34 -1.26
CA PHE A 77 7.25 7.91 -1.13
C PHE A 77 8.09 7.13 -0.11
N TYR A 78 9.42 7.21 -0.23
CA TYR A 78 10.34 6.70 0.77
C TYR A 78 10.75 7.80 1.75
N VAL A 79 11.05 7.44 2.99
CA VAL A 79 11.47 8.37 4.04
C VAL A 79 12.83 7.95 4.58
N ILE A 80 13.72 8.92 4.75
CA ILE A 80 15.03 8.75 5.42
C ILE A 80 15.13 9.69 6.62
N ASN A 81 16.00 9.35 7.57
CA ASN A 81 16.20 10.11 8.82
C ASN A 81 14.93 10.30 9.68
N HIS A 82 14.05 9.30 9.67
CA HIS A 82 12.84 9.25 10.52
C HIS A 82 13.12 9.04 12.01
N GLY A 83 14.39 8.96 12.43
CA GLY A 83 14.76 8.88 13.85
C GLY A 83 14.49 7.55 14.55
N PHE A 84 14.26 6.44 13.83
CA PHE A 84 14.15 5.12 14.47
C PHE A 84 15.53 4.53 14.70
N ASP A 85 15.76 3.99 15.89
CA ASP A 85 16.93 3.16 16.16
C ASP A 85 16.85 1.88 15.31
N VAL A 86 17.96 1.54 14.65
CA VAL A 86 18.08 0.31 13.84
C VAL A 86 17.73 -0.92 14.66
N LYS A 87 18.10 -0.94 15.96
CA LYS A 87 17.76 -2.05 16.87
C LYS A 87 16.26 -2.25 17.04
N LEU A 88 15.47 -1.16 17.02
CA LEU A 88 14.02 -1.24 17.09
C LEU A 88 13.47 -1.90 15.84
N THR A 89 13.93 -1.46 14.67
CA THR A 89 13.53 -2.03 13.38
C THR A 89 13.85 -3.53 13.30
N ASP A 90 15.07 -3.92 13.69
CA ASP A 90 15.48 -5.33 13.75
C ASP A 90 14.58 -6.14 14.69
N GLY A 91 14.27 -5.59 15.87
CA GLY A 91 13.37 -6.21 16.82
C GLY A 91 11.97 -6.46 16.25
N VAL A 92 11.41 -5.50 15.52
CA VAL A 92 10.10 -5.63 14.85
C VAL A 92 10.13 -6.76 13.83
N PHE A 93 11.15 -6.80 12.97
CA PHE A 93 11.29 -7.87 11.97
C PHE A 93 11.48 -9.25 12.61
N GLU A 94 12.22 -9.35 13.71
CA GLU A 94 12.37 -10.60 14.45
C GLU A 94 11.05 -11.07 15.06
N GLN A 95 10.23 -10.16 15.61
CA GLN A 95 8.90 -10.54 16.09
C GLN A 95 7.97 -11.01 14.97
N ALA A 96 8.01 -10.34 13.80
CA ALA A 96 7.25 -10.78 12.63
C ALA A 96 7.67 -12.19 12.20
N LYS A 97 8.97 -12.47 12.08
CA LYS A 97 9.49 -13.80 11.75
C LYS A 97 9.04 -14.85 12.77
N ARG A 98 9.10 -14.54 14.08
CA ARG A 98 8.62 -15.44 15.14
C ARG A 98 7.15 -15.77 14.97
N PHE A 99 6.31 -14.78 14.71
CA PHE A 99 4.87 -14.97 14.50
C PHE A 99 4.59 -15.83 13.26
N PHE A 100 5.20 -15.52 12.12
CA PHE A 100 4.93 -16.25 10.88
C PHE A 100 5.48 -17.68 10.88
N LYS A 101 6.48 -17.98 11.72
CA LYS A 101 7.00 -19.34 11.98
C LYS A 101 6.05 -20.22 12.80
N LEU A 102 5.06 -19.65 13.48
CA LEU A 102 4.09 -20.45 14.25
C LEU A 102 3.21 -21.33 13.32
N PRO A 103 2.71 -22.47 13.83
CA PRO A 103 1.71 -23.28 13.13
C PRO A 103 0.47 -22.46 12.76
N MET A 104 -0.20 -22.85 11.67
CA MET A 104 -1.35 -22.10 11.14
C MET A 104 -2.47 -21.96 12.17
N GLU A 105 -2.71 -23.01 12.95
CA GLU A 105 -3.75 -23.06 13.99
C GLU A 105 -3.54 -21.96 15.03
N LYS A 106 -2.28 -21.65 15.37
CA LYS A 106 -1.94 -20.58 16.32
C LYS A 106 -2.12 -19.19 15.72
N LYS A 107 -1.88 -19.02 14.42
CA LYS A 107 -2.08 -17.74 13.71
C LYS A 107 -3.57 -17.42 13.52
N LEU A 108 -4.40 -18.45 13.29
CA LEU A 108 -5.84 -18.28 13.09
C LEU A 108 -6.59 -17.85 14.36
N VAL A 109 -5.98 -17.99 15.56
CA VAL A 109 -6.56 -17.48 16.81
C VAL A 109 -6.77 -15.96 16.78
N VAL A 110 -5.96 -15.22 16.00
CA VAL A 110 -6.04 -13.76 15.88
C VAL A 110 -6.66 -13.31 14.55
N ASP A 111 -7.38 -14.19 13.87
CA ASP A 111 -8.00 -13.89 12.59
C ASP A 111 -9.10 -12.81 12.74
N THR A 112 -9.09 -11.82 11.84
CA THR A 112 -10.00 -10.67 11.93
C THR A 112 -11.47 -11.03 11.68
N THR A 113 -11.76 -12.17 11.04
CA THR A 113 -13.13 -12.67 10.85
C THR A 113 -13.74 -13.20 12.16
N SER A 114 -12.90 -13.55 13.13
CA SER A 114 -13.33 -14.01 14.46
C SER A 114 -13.71 -12.86 15.40
N CYS A 115 -13.34 -11.61 15.07
CA CYS A 115 -13.69 -10.43 15.84
C CYS A 115 -15.12 -9.96 15.50
N PRO A 116 -16.06 -9.90 16.46
CA PRO A 116 -17.41 -9.39 16.21
C PRO A 116 -17.32 -7.92 15.77
N ARG A 117 -17.74 -7.65 14.53
CA ARG A 117 -17.78 -6.30 13.97
C ARG A 117 -18.75 -5.47 14.83
N ARG A 118 -18.25 -4.51 15.62
CA ARG A 118 -19.10 -3.54 16.33
C ARG A 118 -19.82 -2.67 15.29
N THR A 119 -21.06 -3.03 14.98
CA THR A 119 -22.05 -2.12 14.38
C THR A 119 -22.68 -1.27 15.46
#